data_AF-A0AAI8VPI3-F1
#
_entry.id   AF-A0AAI8VPI3-F1
#
_cell.length_a   1.000
_cell.length_b   1.000
_cell.length_c   1.000
_cell.angle_alpha   90.00
_cell.angle_beta   90.00
_cell.angle_gamma   90.00
#
_symmetry.space_group_name_H-M   'P 1'
#
loop_
_entity.id
_entity.type
_entity.pdbx_description
1 polymer ?
#
loop_
_entity_poly.entity_id
_entity_poly.type
_entity_poly.pdbx_seq_one_letter_code
_entity_poly.pdbx_strand_id
1 'polypeptide(L)' 'MTLSGKELCRDLLPTEVTEFAKYIDYTRLLRFRDKPDYGYLRTLFCNHFQSEGFKYDNVFD' A
#
# COMPACT_ATOMS: atom_id res chain seq x y z
N MET A 1 9.05 -20.08 -4.47
CA MET A 1 7.70 -19.47 -4.45
C MET A 1 7.84 -18.09 -3.84
N THR A 2 7.55 -17.03 -4.60
CA THR A 2 7.48 -15.67 -4.07
C THR A 2 6.21 -15.56 -3.22
N LEU A 3 6.34 -15.21 -1.94
CA LEU A 3 5.22 -14.94 -1.05
C LEU A 3 4.39 -13.77 -1.60
N SER A 4 3.07 -13.87 -1.57
CA SER A 4 2.16 -12.75 -1.88
C SER A 4 2.30 -11.61 -0.88
N GLY A 5 1.91 -10.39 -1.28
CA GLY A 5 1.90 -9.23 -0.39
C GLY A 5 1.05 -9.48 0.85
N LYS A 6 -0.07 -10.20 0.72
CA LYS A 6 -0.92 -10.57 1.86
C LYS A 6 -0.22 -11.52 2.84
N GLU A 7 0.55 -12.48 2.34
CA GLU A 7 1.32 -13.39 3.19
C GLU A 7 2.44 -12.68 3.93
N LEU A 8 3.07 -11.67 3.31
CA LEU A 8 4.08 -10.85 3.97
C LEU A 8 3.49 -9.96 5.07
N CYS A 9 2.29 -9.41 4.86
CA CYS A 9 1.68 -8.48 5.80
C CYS A 9 0.91 -9.15 6.93
N ARG A 10 0.76 -10.48 6.93
CA ARG A 10 -0.15 -11.23 7.81
C ARG A 10 0.02 -10.90 9.30
N ASP A 11 1.26 -10.78 9.76
CA ASP A 11 1.58 -10.64 11.19
C ASP A 11 1.97 -9.19 11.57
N LEU A 12 1.96 -8.27 10.60
CA LEU A 12 2.44 -6.90 10.76
C LEU A 12 1.31 -5.87 10.80
N LEU A 13 0.16 -6.19 10.21
CA LEU A 13 -0.94 -5.25 10.00
C LEU A 13 -2.29 -5.91 10.33
N PRO A 14 -3.30 -5.11 10.75
CA PRO A 14 -4.67 -5.61 10.87
C PRO A 14 -5.14 -6.20 9.54
N THR A 15 -5.96 -7.25 9.60
CA THR A 15 -6.48 -7.96 8.41
C THR A 15 -7.23 -7.07 7.43
N GLU A 16 -7.76 -5.95 7.93
CA GLU A 16 -8.51 -4.95 7.15
C GLU A 16 -7.61 -4.02 6.31
N VAL A 17 -6.32 -3.92 6.64
CA VAL A 17 -5.36 -3.07 5.91
C VAL A 17 -4.77 -3.85 4.74
N THR A 18 -5.40 -3.70 3.57
CA THR A 18 -5.02 -4.42 2.35
C THR A 18 -4.13 -3.62 1.41
N GLU A 19 -3.98 -2.33 1.67
CA GLU A 19 -3.29 -1.33 0.85
C GLU A 19 -1.81 -1.68 0.69
N PHE A 20 -1.16 -2.10 1.77
CA PHE A 20 0.25 -2.53 1.74
C PHE A 20 0.46 -3.80 0.91
N ALA A 21 -0.43 -4.79 1.04
CA ALA A 21 -0.37 -6.00 0.23
C ALA A 21 -0.53 -5.67 -1.26
N LYS A 22 -1.53 -4.85 -1.61
CA LYS A 22 -1.78 -4.36 -2.98
C LYS A 22 -0.57 -3.60 -3.55
N TYR A 23 0.05 -2.74 -2.73
CA TYR A 23 1.25 -1.99 -3.12
C TYR A 23 2.43 -2.92 -3.41
N ILE A 24 2.70 -3.88 -2.52
CA ILE A 24 3.79 -4.86 -2.66
C ILE A 24 3.58 -5.72 -3.92
N ASP A 25 2.36 -6.22 -4.11
CA ASP A 25 2.04 -7.04 -5.28
C ASP A 25 2.15 -6.24 -6.58
N TYR A 26 1.68 -4.98 -6.60
CA TYR A 26 1.84 -4.09 -7.74
C TYR A 26 3.32 -3.86 -8.10
N THR A 27 4.15 -3.50 -7.11
CA THR A 27 5.56 -3.18 -7.34
C THR A 27 6.37 -4.37 -7.84
N ARG A 28 5.99 -5.59 -7.46
CA ARG A 28 6.59 -6.84 -7.94
C ARG A 28 6.20 -7.22 -9.36
N LEU A 29 5.07 -6.71 -9.85
CA LEU A 29 4.58 -6.95 -11.21
C LEU A 29 5.17 -5.97 -12.23
N LEU A 30 5.78 -4.87 -11.78
CA LEU A 30 6.42 -3.89 -12.66
C LEU A 30 7.62 -4.50 -13.39
N ARG A 31 7.63 -4.37 -14.72
CA ARG A 31 8.79 -4.69 -15.55
C ARG A 31 9.75 -3.52 -15.59
N PHE A 32 10.98 -3.76 -16.04
CA PHE A 32 12.04 -2.76 -16.11
C PHE A 32 11.67 -1.46 -16.86
N ARG A 33 10.79 -1.53 -17.86
CA ARG A 33 10.35 -0.37 -18.66
C ARG A 33 8.95 0.12 -18.33
N ASP A 34 8.26 -0.53 -17.40
CA ASP A 34 6.91 -0.12 -17.04
C ASP A 34 7.00 1.18 -16.25
N LYS A 35 6.21 2.17 -16.65
CA LYS A 35 6.03 3.39 -15.87
C LYS A 35 5.07 3.08 -14.72
N PRO A 36 5.47 3.20 -13.45
CA PRO A 36 4.56 2.98 -12.34
C PRO A 36 3.41 3.98 -12.37
N ASP A 37 2.22 3.53 -12.03
CA ASP A 37 1.06 4.37 -11.77
C ASP A 37 1.17 4.94 -10.34
N TYR A 38 1.93 6.03 -10.22
CA TYR A 38 2.10 6.72 -8.94
C TYR A 38 0.79 7.30 -8.39
N GLY A 39 -0.19 7.60 -9.25
CA GLY A 39 -1.50 8.11 -8.83
C GLY A 39 -2.29 7.03 -8.10
N TYR A 40 -2.34 5.83 -8.68
CA TYR A 40 -2.92 4.66 -8.03
C TYR A 40 -2.23 4.33 -6.70
N LEU A 41 -0.89 4.27 -6.70
CA LEU A 41 -0.13 3.91 -5.50
C LEU A 41 -0.31 4.90 -4.34
N ARG A 42 -0.40 6.21 -4.64
CA ARG A 42 -0.71 7.22 -3.62
C ARG A 42 -2.14 7.08 -3.11
N THR A 43 -3.09 6.86 -4.01
CA THR A 43 -4.51 6.74 -3.66
C THR A 43 -4.77 5.60 -2.69
N LEU A 44 -4.05 4.47 -2.81
CA LEU A 44 -4.15 3.36 -1.84
C LEU A 44 -3.99 3.86 -0.40
N PHE A 45 -2.90 4.56 -0.11
CA PHE A 45 -2.62 5.04 1.24
C PHE A 45 -3.46 6.26 1.61
N CYS A 46 -3.72 7.18 0.68
CA CYS A 46 -4.55 8.35 0.95
C CYS A 46 -5.99 7.96 1.34
N ASN A 47 -6.56 6.95 0.70
CA ASN A 47 -7.91 6.48 1.03
C ASN A 47 -7.96 5.90 2.45
N HIS A 48 -6.96 5.09 2.82
CA HIS A 48 -6.88 4.52 4.17
C HIS A 48 -6.62 5.60 5.22
N PHE A 49 -5.70 6.52 4.95
CA PHE A 49 -5.42 7.66 5.83
C PHE A 49 -6.67 8.51 6.10
N GLN A 50 -7.49 8.75 5.07
CA GLN A 50 -8.76 9.45 5.21
C GLN A 50 -9.83 8.62 5.94
N SER A 51 -9.90 7.31 5.73
CA SER A 51 -10.88 6.44 6.41
C SER A 51 -10.64 6.36 7.92
N GLU A 52 -9.38 6.44 8.35
CA GLU A 52 -9.00 6.53 9.77
C GLU A 52 -9.23 7.94 10.37
N GLY A 53 -9.65 8.92 9.56
CA GLY A 53 -9.96 10.28 10.02
C GLY A 53 -8.73 11.17 10.26
N PHE A 54 -7.55 10.77 9.78
CA PHE A 54 -6.35 11.59 9.92
C PHE A 54 -6.41 12.85 9.05
N LYS A 55 -5.75 13.91 9.53
CA LYS A 55 -5.61 15.18 8.81
C LYS A 55 -4.24 15.27 8.17
N TYR A 56 -4.22 15.81 6.95
CA TYR A 56 -2.97 16.08 6.25
C TYR A 56 -2.37 17.41 6.73
N ASP A 57 -1.93 17.45 7.99
CA ASP A 57 -1.44 18.66 8.68
C ASP A 57 0.09 18.66 8.92
N ASN A 58 0.79 17.60 8.50
CA ASN A 58 2.24 17.40 8.66
C ASN A 58 2.70 17.33 10.13
N VAL A 59 1.84 16.92 11.05
CA VAL A 59 2.23 16.56 12.41
C VAL A 59 2.61 15.06 12.42
N PHE A 60 3.83 14.77 12.86
CA PHE A 60 4.38 13.42 12.96
C PHE A 60 4.73 13.11 14.43
N ASP A 61 4.86 11.82 14.76
CA ASP A 61 5.21 11.31 16.11
C ASP A 61 6.63 11.70 16.58
#